data_AF-A0A8K0J6S1-F1
#
_entry.id   AF-A0A8K0J6S1-F1
#
_cell.length_a   1.000
_cell.length_b   1.000
_cell.length_c   1.000
_cell.angle_alpha   90.00
_cell.angle_beta   90.00
_cell.angle_gamma   90.00
#
_symmetry.space_group_name_H-M   'P 1'
#
loop_
_entity.id
_entity.type
_entity.pdbx_description
1 polymer ?
#
loop_
_entity_poly.entity_id
_entity_poly.type
_entity_poly.pdbx_seq_one_letter_code
_entity_poly.pdbx_strand_id
1 'polypeptide(L)'
;MNLSLPCLRCQALRLRTRPRPRRPLGSVTTRTLTANKRPSIAPKPIVDIKAIRQDPELYERTCTQRNYTPQAGYPARIIQLHSHWQQLQKKGRSLRERANLLRKVLANPATSSGDEDTTPIRAMSREEVQHEARQVKAQLASIEEGEAEA
;
A
#
# COMPACT_ATOMS: atom_id res chain seq x y z
N MET A 1 -16.03 23.82 -70.41
CA MET A 1 -15.27 22.99 -69.45
C MET A 1 -16.10 22.88 -68.17
N ASN A 2 -16.81 21.77 -67.97
CA ASN A 2 -17.72 21.61 -66.84
C ASN A 2 -16.97 20.89 -65.71
N LEU A 3 -16.59 21.64 -64.66
CA LEU A 3 -16.05 21.07 -63.44
C LEU A 3 -17.22 20.63 -62.55
N SER A 4 -17.41 19.33 -62.42
CA SER A 4 -18.37 18.76 -61.47
C SER A 4 -17.89 19.04 -60.05
N LEU A 5 -18.61 19.88 -59.30
CA LEU A 5 -18.33 20.08 -57.89
C LEU A 5 -18.75 18.82 -57.10
N PRO A 6 -17.86 18.22 -56.30
CA PRO A 6 -18.18 17.01 -55.56
C PRO A 6 -19.18 17.31 -54.45
N CYS A 7 -20.25 16.52 -54.39
CA CYS A 7 -21.25 16.57 -53.32
C CYS A 7 -20.60 16.24 -51.96
N LEU A 8 -20.55 17.23 -51.07
CA LEU A 8 -19.97 17.12 -49.72
C LEU A 8 -20.66 16.04 -48.87
N ARG A 9 -21.94 15.72 -49.16
CA ARG A 9 -22.70 14.67 -48.48
C ARG A 9 -22.25 13.26 -48.88
N CYS A 10 -21.79 13.07 -50.12
CA CYS A 10 -21.26 11.79 -50.62
C CYS A 10 -19.79 11.57 -50.21
N GLN A 11 -19.03 12.65 -49.96
CA GLN A 11 -17.63 12.58 -49.53
C GLN A 11 -17.50 12.03 -48.10
N ALA A 12 -18.45 12.34 -47.21
CA ALA A 12 -18.51 11.82 -45.85
C ALA A 12 -18.75 10.30 -45.78
N LEU A 13 -19.45 9.72 -46.75
CA LEU A 13 -19.69 8.27 -46.83
C LEU A 13 -18.44 7.51 -47.30
N ARG A 14 -17.64 8.09 -48.22
CA ARG A 14 -16.38 7.48 -48.69
C ARG A 14 -15.26 7.49 -47.65
N LEU A 15 -15.29 8.42 -46.69
CA LEU A 15 -14.34 8.43 -45.57
C LEU A 15 -14.60 7.33 -44.54
N ARG A 16 -15.79 6.71 -44.54
CA ARG A 16 -16.15 5.61 -43.63
C ARG A 16 -15.73 4.23 -44.10
N THR A 17 -15.42 4.06 -45.39
CA THR A 17 -15.04 2.76 -45.97
C THR A 17 -13.55 2.61 -46.22
N ARG A 18 -12.71 3.57 -45.78
CA ARG A 18 -11.27 3.30 -45.72
C ARG A 18 -11.05 2.15 -44.73
N PRO A 19 -10.53 0.99 -45.17
CA PRO A 19 -10.10 -0.01 -44.21
C PRO A 19 -9.04 0.68 -43.36
N ARG A 20 -9.34 0.88 -42.07
CA ARG A 20 -8.30 1.24 -41.12
C ARG A 20 -7.20 0.19 -41.31
N PRO A 21 -5.93 0.57 -41.53
CA PRO A 21 -4.87 -0.42 -41.43
C PRO A 21 -5.09 -1.12 -40.10
N ARG A 22 -5.29 -2.45 -40.14
CA ARG A 22 -5.34 -3.26 -38.94
C ARG A 22 -4.01 -3.01 -38.27
N ARG A 23 -3.97 -2.09 -37.30
CA ARG A 23 -2.90 -2.11 -36.31
C ARG A 23 -2.92 -3.54 -35.80
N PRO A 24 -1.80 -4.27 -35.83
CA PRO A 24 -1.77 -5.55 -35.13
C PRO A 24 -2.33 -5.27 -33.74
N LEU A 25 -3.16 -6.19 -33.22
CA LEU A 25 -3.48 -6.21 -31.80
C LEU A 25 -2.13 -6.41 -31.09
N GLY A 26 -1.38 -5.32 -30.96
CA GLY A 26 -0.21 -5.22 -30.14
C GLY A 26 -0.74 -5.56 -28.77
N SER A 27 -0.24 -6.70 -28.27
CA SER A 27 -0.36 -7.16 -26.90
C SER A 27 -0.91 -6.07 -26.01
N VAL A 28 -2.10 -6.28 -25.45
CA VAL A 28 -2.55 -5.53 -24.29
C VAL A 28 -1.60 -5.94 -23.17
N THR A 29 -0.38 -5.42 -23.22
CA THR A 29 0.56 -5.47 -22.13
C THR A 29 -0.17 -4.68 -21.06
N THR A 30 -0.66 -5.40 -20.06
CA THR A 30 -1.08 -4.83 -18.78
C THR A 30 -0.03 -3.79 -18.41
N ARG A 31 -0.32 -2.51 -18.64
CA ARG A 31 0.54 -1.41 -18.22
C ARG A 31 0.44 -1.41 -16.71
N THR A 32 1.24 -2.25 -16.07
CA THR A 32 1.45 -2.12 -14.65
C THR A 32 2.04 -0.72 -14.45
N LEU A 33 1.53 0.02 -13.47
CA LEU A 33 2.11 1.31 -13.06
C LEU A 33 3.60 1.19 -12.70
N THR A 34 4.10 -0.05 -12.57
CA THR A 34 5.49 -0.44 -12.34
C THR A 34 6.30 -0.74 -13.60
N ALA A 35 5.69 -1.04 -14.76
CA ALA A 35 6.41 -1.44 -15.99
C ALA A 35 6.99 -0.26 -16.78
N ASN A 36 6.52 0.96 -16.54
CA ASN A 36 7.16 2.13 -17.13
C ASN A 36 8.38 2.49 -16.29
N LYS A 37 9.57 2.11 -16.77
CA LYS A 37 10.93 2.58 -16.44
C LYS A 37 10.97 3.92 -15.67
N ARG A 38 10.60 3.92 -14.39
CA ARG A 38 10.77 5.10 -13.53
C ARG A 38 12.21 5.08 -13.04
N PRO A 39 12.93 6.22 -13.10
CA PRO A 39 14.25 6.27 -12.51
C PRO A 39 14.11 5.96 -11.00
N SER A 40 15.10 5.27 -10.44
CA SER A 40 15.12 4.86 -9.02
C SER A 40 14.87 6.02 -8.04
N ILE A 41 15.17 7.25 -8.48
CA ILE A 41 15.02 8.48 -7.70
C ILE A 41 13.58 9.01 -7.63
N ALA A 42 12.68 8.56 -8.51
CA ALA A 42 11.31 9.06 -8.52
C ALA A 42 10.47 8.37 -7.42
N PRO A 43 9.65 9.13 -6.66
CA PRO A 43 8.82 8.55 -5.62
C PRO A 43 7.82 7.54 -6.20
N LYS A 44 7.56 6.48 -5.42
CA LYS A 44 6.54 5.48 -5.77
C LYS A 44 5.17 6.17 -5.82
N PRO A 45 4.31 5.84 -6.79
CA PRO A 45 2.96 6.38 -6.83
C PRO A 45 2.19 5.91 -5.59
N ILE A 46 1.61 6.84 -4.85
CA ILE A 46 0.80 6.57 -3.66
C ILE A 46 -0.66 6.58 -4.10
N VAL A 47 -1.35 5.46 -3.90
CA VAL A 47 -2.79 5.36 -4.13
C VAL A 47 -3.51 5.91 -2.91
N ASP A 48 -4.58 6.69 -3.10
CA ASP A 48 -5.43 7.10 -1.99
C ASP A 48 -6.34 5.94 -1.54
N ILE A 49 -5.85 5.16 -0.58
CA ILE A 49 -6.58 4.05 0.03
C ILE A 49 -7.56 4.56 1.11
N LYS A 50 -7.48 5.84 1.51
CA LYS A 50 -8.41 6.40 2.51
C LYS A 50 -9.82 6.52 1.96
N ALA A 51 -9.97 7.05 0.75
CA ALA A 51 -11.28 7.18 0.12
C ALA A 51 -11.97 5.82 -0.06
N ILE A 52 -11.22 4.78 -0.47
CA ILE A 52 -11.76 3.42 -0.65
C ILE A 52 -12.25 2.84 0.69
N ARG A 53 -11.54 3.11 1.80
CA ARG A 53 -11.95 2.64 3.14
C ARG A 53 -13.17 3.38 3.67
N GLN A 54 -13.39 4.62 3.26
CA GLN A 54 -14.53 5.42 3.70
C GLN A 54 -15.81 4.99 2.98
N ASP A 55 -15.75 4.79 1.66
CA ASP A 55 -16.91 4.46 0.83
C ASP A 55 -16.69 3.20 -0.05
N PRO A 56 -16.51 2.00 0.53
CA PRO A 56 -16.17 0.79 -0.24
C PRO A 56 -17.21 0.42 -1.30
N GLU A 57 -18.50 0.60 -0.99
CA GLU A 57 -19.60 0.27 -1.91
C GLU A 57 -19.55 1.10 -3.19
N LEU A 58 -19.16 2.38 -3.10
CA LEU A 58 -19.01 3.26 -4.26
C LEU A 58 -17.96 2.68 -5.22
N TYR A 59 -16.83 2.23 -4.67
CA TYR A 59 -15.73 1.68 -5.46
C TYR A 59 -16.07 0.30 -6.04
N GLU A 60 -16.79 -0.54 -5.29
CA GLU A 60 -17.32 -1.81 -5.79
C GLU A 60 -18.27 -1.59 -6.98
N ARG A 61 -19.26 -0.70 -6.83
CA ARG A 61 -20.19 -0.35 -7.91
C ARG A 61 -19.46 0.24 -9.12
N THR A 62 -18.48 1.11 -8.88
CA THR A 62 -17.64 1.69 -9.94
C THR A 62 -16.86 0.60 -10.68
N CYS A 63 -16.30 -0.39 -9.98
CA CYS A 63 -15.65 -1.53 -10.60
C CYS A 63 -16.62 -2.30 -11.50
N THR A 64 -17.81 -2.62 -11.02
CA THR A 64 -18.84 -3.31 -11.81
C THR A 64 -19.27 -2.52 -13.04
N GLN A 65 -19.58 -1.23 -12.89
CA GLN A 65 -19.98 -0.34 -13.99
C GLN A 65 -18.90 -0.19 -15.06
N ARG A 66 -17.62 -0.26 -14.67
CA ARG A 66 -16.48 -0.15 -15.58
C ARG A 66 -15.98 -1.49 -16.11
N ASN A 67 -16.73 -2.58 -15.88
CA ASN A 67 -16.39 -3.95 -16.28
C ASN A 67 -15.08 -4.46 -15.67
N TYR A 68 -14.81 -4.06 -14.42
CA TYR A 68 -13.73 -4.56 -13.56
C TYR A 68 -14.29 -5.54 -12.51
N THR A 69 -15.07 -6.51 -12.96
CA THR A 69 -15.76 -7.50 -12.12
C THR A 69 -14.82 -8.26 -11.17
N PRO A 70 -13.61 -8.71 -11.60
CA PRO A 70 -12.66 -9.37 -10.70
C PRO A 70 -12.18 -8.47 -9.55
N GLN A 71 -12.20 -7.15 -9.73
CA GLN A 71 -11.72 -6.17 -8.75
C GLN A 71 -12.82 -5.65 -7.83
N ALA A 72 -14.10 -5.95 -8.12
CA ALA A 72 -15.23 -5.45 -7.35
C ALA A 72 -15.19 -5.86 -5.87
N GLY A 73 -14.59 -7.03 -5.55
CA GLY A 73 -14.41 -7.49 -4.17
C GLY A 73 -13.22 -6.89 -3.42
N TYR A 74 -12.35 -6.11 -4.08
CA TYR A 74 -11.13 -5.57 -3.45
C TYR A 74 -11.38 -4.48 -2.40
N PRO A 75 -12.35 -3.56 -2.54
CA PRO A 75 -12.67 -2.60 -1.49
C PRO A 75 -12.94 -3.25 -0.13
N ALA A 76 -13.74 -4.32 -0.10
CA ALA A 76 -14.01 -5.09 1.12
C ALA A 76 -12.74 -5.73 1.69
N ARG A 77 -11.91 -6.35 0.83
CA ARG A 77 -10.63 -6.95 1.23
C ARG A 77 -9.65 -5.91 1.80
N ILE A 78 -9.58 -4.72 1.21
CA ILE A 78 -8.74 -3.62 1.69
C ILE A 78 -9.12 -3.23 3.12
N ILE A 79 -10.42 -3.17 3.43
CA ILE A 79 -10.89 -2.87 4.79
C ILE A 79 -10.47 -3.96 5.77
N GLN A 80 -10.63 -5.23 5.40
CA GLN A 80 -10.23 -6.37 6.23
C GLN A 80 -8.73 -6.34 6.53
N LEU A 81 -7.88 -6.22 5.50
CA LEU A 81 -6.42 -6.16 5.66
C LEU A 81 -6.00 -4.96 6.50
N HIS A 82 -6.59 -3.78 6.24
CA HIS A 82 -6.31 -2.59 7.03
C HIS A 82 -6.72 -2.77 8.50
N SER A 83 -7.85 -3.41 8.79
CA SER A 83 -8.28 -3.68 10.16
C SER A 83 -7.34 -4.66 10.88
N HIS A 84 -6.88 -5.70 10.17
CA HIS A 84 -5.91 -6.65 10.68
C HIS A 84 -4.57 -5.98 10.99
N TRP A 85 -4.04 -5.21 10.03
CA TRP A 85 -2.83 -4.42 10.20
C TRP A 85 -2.93 -3.44 11.38
N GLN A 86 -4.07 -2.73 11.53
CA GLN A 86 -4.28 -1.84 12.68
C GLN A 86 -4.27 -2.58 14.03
N GLN A 87 -4.80 -3.79 14.08
CA GLN A 87 -4.76 -4.61 15.29
C GLN A 87 -3.32 -5.03 15.63
N LEU A 88 -2.55 -5.44 14.63
CA LEU A 88 -1.13 -5.76 14.80
C LEU A 88 -0.33 -4.54 15.30
N GLN A 89 -0.55 -3.37 14.70
CA GLN A 89 0.07 -2.12 15.15
C GLN A 89 -0.25 -1.79 16.61
N LYS A 90 -1.52 -1.96 17.02
CA LYS A 90 -1.95 -1.76 18.42
C LYS A 90 -1.26 -2.74 19.36
N LYS A 91 -1.15 -4.02 18.98
CA LYS A 91 -0.46 -5.05 19.77
C LYS A 91 1.04 -4.77 19.87
N GLY A 92 1.66 -4.29 18.80
CA GLY A 92 3.10 -3.99 18.74
C GLY A 92 3.49 -2.71 19.48
N ARG A 93 2.57 -1.75 19.67
CA ARG A 93 2.88 -0.45 20.27
C ARG A 93 3.53 -0.55 21.66
N SER A 94 2.89 -1.25 22.59
CA SER A 94 3.41 -1.41 23.95
C SER A 94 4.75 -2.14 23.98
N LEU A 95 4.94 -3.11 23.09
CA LEU A 95 6.20 -3.85 22.95
C LEU A 95 7.33 -2.98 22.40
N ARG A 96 7.05 -2.09 21.44
CA ARG A 96 8.05 -1.13 20.92
C ARG A 96 8.41 -0.08 21.97
N GLU A 97 7.42 0.42 22.71
CA GLU A 97 7.64 1.32 23.84
C GLU A 97 8.53 0.65 24.90
N ARG A 98 8.22 -0.59 25.27
CA ARG A 98 9.03 -1.39 26.21
C ARG A 98 10.44 -1.67 25.68
N ALA A 99 10.58 -2.07 24.42
CA ALA A 99 11.87 -2.30 23.78
C ALA A 99 12.75 -1.04 23.78
N ASN A 100 12.16 0.14 23.55
CA ASN A 100 12.86 1.41 23.61
C ASN A 100 13.38 1.71 25.02
N LEU A 101 12.57 1.47 26.05
CA LEU A 101 13.00 1.65 27.44
C LEU A 101 14.12 0.67 27.83
N LEU A 102 14.00 -0.60 27.47
CA LEU A 102 15.05 -1.61 27.70
C LEU A 102 16.35 -1.24 26.98
N ARG A 103 16.26 -0.75 25.74
CA ARG A 103 17.42 -0.27 24.98
C ARG A 103 18.10 0.91 25.65
N LYS A 104 17.35 1.88 26.20
CA LYS A 104 17.90 3.02 26.95
C LYS A 104 18.73 2.55 28.16
N VAL A 105 18.17 1.64 28.96
CA VAL A 105 18.83 1.11 30.16
C VAL A 105 20.07 0.29 29.81
N LEU A 106 20.01 -0.55 28.78
CA LEU A 106 21.13 -1.39 28.34
C LEU A 106 22.27 -0.58 27.70
N ALA A 107 21.97 0.48 26.94
CA ALA A 107 22.98 1.27 26.24
C ALA A 107 23.71 2.24 27.18
N ASN A 108 22.98 2.95 28.06
CA ASN A 108 23.55 3.96 28.95
C ASN A 108 22.90 3.91 30.35
N PRO A 109 23.30 2.95 31.21
CA PRO A 109 22.72 2.80 32.54
C PRO A 109 22.94 4.05 33.42
N ALA A 110 24.06 4.77 33.23
CA ALA A 110 24.45 5.92 34.03
C ALA A 110 23.70 7.23 33.71
N THR A 111 23.27 7.47 32.46
CA THR A 111 22.64 8.75 32.04
C THR A 111 21.12 8.73 32.04
N SER A 112 20.50 7.57 32.19
CA SER A 112 19.03 7.45 32.21
C SER A 112 18.42 7.93 33.56
N SER A 113 19.22 8.45 34.51
CA SER A 113 18.89 8.65 35.94
C SER A 113 17.71 9.59 36.22
N GLY A 114 17.34 10.42 35.24
CA GLY A 114 16.21 11.34 35.34
C GLY A 114 14.91 10.89 34.65
N ASP A 115 14.86 9.70 34.04
CA ASP A 115 13.70 9.24 33.26
C ASP A 115 12.82 8.31 34.13
N GLU A 116 11.68 8.81 34.62
CA GLU A 116 10.78 8.10 35.55
C GLU A 116 10.32 6.74 34.98
N ASP A 117 10.12 6.68 33.67
CA ASP A 117 9.73 5.46 32.93
C ASP A 117 10.79 4.35 32.97
N THR A 118 12.06 4.67 33.25
CA THR A 118 13.16 3.69 33.33
C THR A 118 13.40 3.17 34.75
N THR A 119 12.82 3.81 35.77
CA THR A 119 12.94 3.42 37.17
C THR A 119 12.53 1.97 37.44
N PRO A 120 11.42 1.41 36.90
CA PRO A 120 11.06 0.02 37.17
C PRO A 120 12.04 -0.98 36.55
N ILE A 121 12.60 -0.65 35.38
CA ILE A 121 13.54 -1.53 34.66
C ILE A 121 14.91 -1.56 35.36
N ARG A 122 15.28 -0.48 36.06
CA ARG A 122 16.54 -0.40 36.81
C ARG A 122 16.52 -1.12 38.14
N ALA A 123 15.33 -1.30 38.72
CA ALA A 123 15.16 -2.14 39.89
C ALA A 123 15.40 -3.63 39.57
N MET A 124 15.31 -4.01 38.28
CA MET A 124 15.56 -5.37 37.81
C MET A 124 17.05 -5.68 37.73
N SER A 125 17.39 -6.96 37.88
CA SER A 125 18.77 -7.41 37.69
C SER A 125 19.18 -7.32 36.21
N ARG A 126 20.48 -7.20 35.95
CA ARG A 126 21.01 -7.16 34.56
C ARG A 126 20.57 -8.38 33.74
N GLU A 127 20.48 -9.54 34.37
CA GLU A 127 20.06 -10.79 33.74
C GLU A 127 18.57 -10.75 33.38
N GLU A 128 17.73 -10.24 34.28
CA GLU A 128 16.30 -10.04 34.03
C GLU A 128 16.06 -9.06 32.87
N VAL A 129 16.79 -7.94 32.83
CA VAL A 129 16.69 -6.95 31.73
C VAL A 129 17.09 -7.57 30.40
N GLN A 130 18.15 -8.38 30.36
CA GLN A 130 18.57 -9.07 29.13
C GLN A 130 17.57 -10.14 28.69
N HIS A 131 17.02 -10.89 29.64
CA HIS A 131 16.01 -11.90 29.38
C HIS A 131 14.74 -11.27 28.81
N GLU A 132 14.24 -10.21 29.43
CA GLU A 132 13.07 -9.46 28.95
C GLU A 132 13.32 -8.87 27.56
N ALA A 133 14.50 -8.29 27.31
CA ALA A 133 14.84 -7.75 25.99
C ALA A 133 14.81 -8.83 24.89
N ARG A 134 15.25 -10.06 25.19
CA ARG A 134 15.15 -11.20 24.25
C ARG A 134 13.70 -11.60 24.00
N GLN A 135 12.87 -11.65 25.05
CA GLN A 135 11.45 -11.97 24.94
C GLN A 135 10.69 -10.93 24.11
N VAL A 136 10.85 -9.64 24.42
CA VAL A 136 10.19 -8.55 23.69
C VAL A 136 10.63 -8.55 22.23
N LYS A 137 11.92 -8.80 21.95
CA LYS A 137 12.42 -8.92 20.57
C LYS A 137 11.75 -10.07 19.82
N ALA A 138 11.60 -11.25 20.44
CA ALA A 138 10.95 -12.40 19.82
C ALA A 138 9.47 -12.11 19.52
N GLN A 139 8.76 -11.47 20.45
CA GLN A 139 7.36 -11.09 20.25
C GLN A 139 7.20 -10.03 19.15
N LEU A 140 8.08 -9.03 19.11
CA LEU A 140 8.09 -8.02 18.04
C LEU A 140 8.35 -8.64 16.67
N ALA A 141 9.28 -9.59 16.55
CA ALA A 141 9.57 -10.24 15.28
C ALA A 141 8.33 -10.92 14.68
N SER A 142 7.53 -11.62 15.50
CA SER A 142 6.27 -12.23 15.05
C SER A 142 5.22 -11.19 14.62
N ILE A 143 5.15 -10.04 15.27
CA ILE A 143 4.23 -8.96 14.89
C ILE A 143 4.70 -8.29 13.60
N GLU A 144 6.00 -8.03 13.46
CA GLU A 144 6.59 -7.42 12.26
C GLU A 144 6.41 -8.30 11.01
N GLU A 145 6.55 -9.62 11.16
CA GLU A 145 6.24 -10.59 10.11
C GLU A 145 4.76 -10.50 9.71
N GLY A 146 3.84 -10.52 10.68
CA GLY A 146 2.41 -10.35 10.41
C GLY A 146 2.05 -8.99 9.79
N GLU A 147 2.73 -7.91 10.15
CA GLU A 147 2.55 -6.58 9.57
C GLU A 147 3.06 -6.50 8.12
N ALA A 148 4.09 -7.28 7.78
CA ALA A 148 4.65 -7.34 6.43
C ALA A 148 3.78 -8.15 5.45
N GLU A 149 3.03 -9.13 5.97
CA GLU A 149 2.12 -9.98 5.21
C GLU A 149 0.70 -9.41 5.04
N ALA A 150 0.31 -8.45 5.89
CA ALA A 150 -1.01 -7.81 5.90
C ALA A 150 -1.13 -6.67 4.86
#